data_AF-A0A328YWM5-F1
#
_entry.id   AF-A0A328YWM5-F1
#
_cell.length_a   1.000
_cell.length_b   1.000
_cell.length_c   1.000
_cell.angle_alpha   90.00
_cell.angle_beta   90.00
_cell.angle_gamma   90.00
#
_symmetry.space_group_name_H-M   'P 1'
#
loop_
_entity.id
_entity.type
_entity.pdbx_description
1 polymer ?
#
loop_
_entity_poly.entity_id
_entity_poly.type
_entity_poly.pdbx_seq_one_letter_code
_entity_poly.pdbx_strand_id
1 'polypeptide(L)'
;MQHTTQPMAPMEQHNRLLMAQIEGRLRSGFDAALSSGDYYVIRNKGTGVLSVLASTTIQDDHDCVLGPKPFAQCIEFVNSSVVTRMAESDGWTPAASALPPSPATQEHATEGAAP
;
A
#
# COMPACT_ATOMS: atom_id res chain seq x y z
N MET A 1 -61.57 -1.44 -20.42
CA MET A 1 -60.96 -1.32 -19.09
C MET A 1 -59.94 -0.18 -19.17
N GLN A 2 -60.30 1.00 -18.66
CA GLN A 2 -59.45 2.19 -18.74
C GLN A 2 -58.40 2.10 -17.62
N HIS A 3 -57.12 2.00 -17.99
CA HIS A 3 -56.01 2.07 -17.05
C HIS A 3 -55.84 3.53 -16.60
N THR A 4 -56.35 3.86 -15.42
CA THR A 4 -56.08 5.14 -14.76
C THR A 4 -54.64 5.13 -14.27
N THR A 5 -53.73 5.74 -15.02
CA THR A 5 -52.38 6.09 -14.56
C THR A 5 -52.52 7.17 -13.49
N GLN A 6 -52.46 6.80 -12.22
CA GLN A 6 -52.33 7.81 -11.16
C GLN A 6 -50.98 8.52 -11.32
N PRO A 7 -50.94 9.86 -11.30
CA PRO A 7 -49.68 10.59 -11.24
C PRO A 7 -49.05 10.27 -9.88
N MET A 8 -47.85 9.65 -9.88
CA MET A 8 -47.08 9.42 -8.66
C MET A 8 -46.94 10.75 -7.91
N ALA A 9 -47.09 10.71 -6.58
CA ALA A 9 -46.99 11.94 -5.79
C ALA A 9 -45.60 12.58 -6.00
N PRO A 10 -45.49 13.91 -6.12
CA PRO A 10 -44.23 14.58 -6.41
C PRO A 10 -43.11 14.24 -5.41
N MET A 11 -43.47 13.92 -4.15
CA MET A 11 -42.52 13.40 -3.16
C MET A 11 -42.02 11.98 -3.44
N GLU A 12 -42.86 11.08 -3.96
CA GLU A 12 -42.43 9.72 -4.31
C GLU A 12 -41.47 9.74 -5.50
N GLN A 13 -41.72 10.60 -6.48
CA GLN A 13 -40.81 10.82 -7.59
C GLN A 13 -39.48 11.41 -7.11
N HIS A 14 -39.52 12.40 -6.21
CA HIS A 14 -38.32 12.98 -5.61
C HIS A 14 -37.50 11.94 -4.83
N ASN A 15 -38.15 11.15 -3.97
CA ASN A 15 -37.49 10.11 -3.18
C ASN A 15 -36.84 9.04 -4.07
N ARG A 16 -37.51 8.67 -5.18
CA ARG A 16 -36.97 7.72 -6.16
C ARG A 16 -35.73 8.27 -6.85
N LEU A 17 -35.74 9.54 -7.24
CA LEU A 17 -34.58 10.20 -7.84
C LEU A 17 -33.42 10.33 -6.85
N LEU A 18 -33.70 10.67 -5.58
CA LEU A 18 -32.69 10.75 -4.54
C LEU A 18 -32.00 9.39 -4.32
N MET A 19 -32.78 8.31 -4.22
CA MET A 19 -32.23 6.96 -4.05
C MET A 19 -31.41 6.52 -5.27
N ALA A 20 -31.85 6.84 -6.49
CA ALA A 20 -31.07 6.56 -7.70
C ALA A 20 -29.74 7.33 -7.74
N GLN A 21 -29.72 8.57 -7.26
CA GLN A 21 -28.48 9.35 -7.15
C GLN A 21 -27.53 8.81 -6.08
N ILE A 22 -28.06 8.36 -4.94
CA ILE A 22 -27.28 7.72 -3.88
C ILE A 22 -26.68 6.42 -4.41
N GLU A 23 -27.47 5.58 -5.08
CA GLU A 23 -26.99 4.34 -5.68
C GLU A 23 -25.90 4.60 -6.74
N GLY A 24 -26.09 5.60 -7.59
CA GLY A 24 -25.11 6.00 -8.60
C GLY A 24 -23.78 6.46 -7.97
N ARG A 25 -23.83 7.25 -6.89
CA ARG A 25 -22.64 7.68 -6.16
C ARG A 25 -21.93 6.52 -5.46
N LEU A 26 -22.69 5.61 -4.84
CA LEU A 26 -22.12 4.42 -4.21
C LEU A 26 -21.44 3.54 -5.24
N ARG A 27 -22.13 3.24 -6.36
CA ARG A 27 -21.58 2.42 -7.44
C ARG A 27 -20.32 3.06 -8.04
N SER A 28 -20.31 4.37 -8.28
CA SER A 28 -19.13 5.07 -8.79
C SER A 28 -17.97 5.07 -7.78
N GLY A 29 -18.25 5.22 -6.49
CA GLY A 29 -17.23 5.14 -5.45
C GLY A 29 -16.62 3.73 -5.32
N PHE A 30 -17.47 2.70 -5.39
CA PHE A 30 -17.01 1.30 -5.39
C PHE A 30 -16.27 0.95 -6.68
N ASP A 31 -16.76 1.38 -7.84
CA ASP A 31 -16.10 1.15 -9.13
C ASP A 31 -14.74 1.85 -9.18
N ALA A 32 -14.60 3.07 -8.66
CA ALA A 32 -13.31 3.73 -8.53
C ALA A 32 -12.35 3.05 -7.53
N ALA A 33 -12.88 2.46 -6.45
CA ALA A 33 -12.09 1.72 -5.47
C ALA A 33 -11.72 0.30 -5.91
N LEU A 34 -12.56 -0.33 -6.75
CA LEU A 34 -12.41 -1.68 -7.28
C LEU A 34 -11.80 -1.71 -8.68
N SER A 35 -11.80 -0.57 -9.39
CA SER A 35 -11.01 -0.31 -10.58
C SER A 35 -9.55 -0.44 -10.17
N SER A 36 -9.08 -1.69 -10.17
CA SER A 36 -7.69 -2.08 -10.12
C SER A 36 -7.03 -1.56 -11.39
N GLY A 37 -6.82 -0.25 -11.44
CA GLY A 37 -5.94 0.33 -12.43
C GLY A 37 -4.56 -0.27 -12.21
N ASP A 38 -3.88 -0.58 -13.30
CA ASP A 38 -2.47 -0.90 -13.23
C ASP A 38 -1.69 0.38 -12.89
N TYR A 39 -0.77 0.29 -11.95
CA TYR A 39 0.11 1.37 -11.53
C TYR A 39 1.56 0.99 -11.82
N TYR A 40 2.38 2.03 -11.97
CA TYR A 40 3.83 1.94 -12.10
C TYR A 40 4.50 2.74 -10.99
N VAL A 41 5.65 2.25 -10.53
CA VAL A 41 6.57 3.00 -9.68
C VAL A 41 7.67 3.54 -10.58
N ILE A 42 7.82 4.85 -10.60
CA ILE A 42 8.88 5.54 -11.35
C ILE A 42 9.93 6.09 -10.39
N ARG A 43 11.17 6.20 -10.86
CA ARG A 43 12.26 6.87 -10.16
C ARG A 43 12.62 8.16 -10.87
N ASN A 44 12.54 9.27 -10.17
CA ASN A 44 13.06 10.51 -10.72
C ASN A 44 14.60 10.45 -10.78
N LYS A 45 15.19 10.62 -11.97
CA LYS A 45 16.65 10.56 -12.15
C LYS A 45 17.40 11.70 -11.45
N GLY A 46 16.78 12.87 -11.32
CA GLY A 46 17.39 14.05 -10.69
C GLY A 46 17.36 14.00 -9.16
N THR A 47 16.26 13.54 -8.56
CA THR A 47 16.08 13.54 -7.09
C THR A 47 16.19 12.15 -6.47
N GLY A 48 16.13 11.08 -7.26
CA GLY A 48 16.13 9.70 -6.78
C GLY A 48 14.84 9.27 -6.07
N VAL A 49 13.83 10.14 -6.04
CA VAL A 49 12.53 9.91 -5.38
C VAL A 49 11.71 8.89 -6.17
N LEU A 50 11.07 7.97 -5.44
CA LEU A 50 10.11 7.02 -5.99
C LEU A 50 8.71 7.63 -5.98
N SER A 51 7.95 7.45 -7.06
CA SER A 51 6.58 7.95 -7.17
C SER A 51 5.69 6.91 -7.86
N VAL A 52 4.43 6.81 -7.45
CA VAL A 52 3.46 5.87 -8.03
C VAL A 52 2.55 6.63 -9.01
N LEU A 53 2.47 6.14 -10.24
CA LEU A 53 1.66 6.72 -11.31
C LEU A 53 0.66 5.69 -11.84
N ALA A 54 -0.53 6.14 -12.22
CA ALA A 54 -1.50 5.31 -12.92
C ALA A 54 -1.01 5.08 -14.36
N SER A 55 -1.26 3.87 -14.90
CA SER A 55 -0.86 3.51 -16.28
C SER A 55 -1.36 4.49 -17.35
N THR A 56 -2.49 5.14 -17.11
CA THR A 56 -3.09 6.13 -18.03
C THR A 56 -2.32 7.46 -18.10
N THR A 57 -1.42 7.71 -17.14
CA THR A 57 -0.71 8.99 -16.99
C THR A 57 0.79 8.87 -17.26
N ILE A 58 1.29 7.66 -17.47
CA ILE A 58 2.72 7.42 -17.68
C ILE A 58 3.12 7.83 -19.09
N GLN A 59 4.22 8.56 -19.20
CA GLN A 59 4.87 8.92 -20.46
C GLN A 59 6.14 8.06 -20.63
N ASP A 60 6.51 7.74 -21.87
CA ASP A 60 7.65 6.86 -22.22
C ASP A 60 9.00 7.30 -21.62
N ASP A 61 9.18 8.56 -21.24
CA ASP A 61 10.44 9.09 -20.73
C ASP A 61 10.67 8.80 -19.22
N HIS A 62 9.70 8.20 -18.53
CA HIS A 62 9.84 7.87 -17.11
C HIS A 62 10.65 6.60 -16.88
N ASP A 63 11.60 6.67 -15.94
CA ASP A 63 12.36 5.51 -15.49
C ASP A 63 11.50 4.61 -14.60
N CYS A 64 10.89 3.62 -15.23
CA CYS A 64 9.97 2.68 -14.59
C CYS A 64 10.75 1.60 -13.84
N VAL A 65 10.58 1.56 -12.52
CA VAL A 65 11.27 0.61 -11.64
C VAL A 65 10.41 -0.62 -11.35
N LEU A 66 9.09 -0.45 -11.31
CA LEU A 66 8.13 -1.53 -11.06
C LEU A 66 6.81 -1.24 -11.77
N GLY A 67 6.15 -2.27 -12.29
CA GLY A 67 4.80 -2.20 -12.87
C GLY A 67 4.70 -2.93 -14.21
N PRO A 68 3.47 -3.13 -14.75
CA PRO A 68 2.19 -2.75 -14.17
C PRO A 68 1.79 -3.66 -12.99
N LYS A 69 1.32 -3.06 -11.88
CA LYS A 69 0.88 -3.77 -10.66
C LYS A 69 -0.28 -3.04 -9.95
N PRO A 70 -1.06 -3.72 -9.09
CA PRO A 70 -2.06 -3.06 -8.25
C PRO A 70 -1.42 -2.03 -7.32
N PHE A 71 -2.17 -0.96 -7.02
CA PHE A 71 -1.69 0.15 -6.17
C PHE A 71 -1.07 -0.31 -4.86
N ALA A 72 -1.70 -1.27 -4.17
CA ALA A 72 -1.21 -1.80 -2.89
C ALA A 72 0.22 -2.37 -3.00
N GLN A 73 0.52 -3.10 -4.09
CA GLN A 73 1.85 -3.69 -4.30
C GLN A 73 2.89 -2.61 -4.65
N CYS A 74 2.50 -1.56 -5.39
CA CYS A 74 3.38 -0.42 -5.65
C CYS A 74 3.74 0.32 -4.35
N ILE A 75 2.77 0.51 -3.44
CA ILE A 75 3.00 1.13 -2.13
C ILE A 75 3.88 0.25 -1.24
N GLU A 76 3.64 -1.06 -1.21
CA GLU A 76 4.48 -2.02 -0.49
C GLU A 76 5.94 -1.94 -0.94
N PHE A 77 6.18 -1.91 -2.26
CA PHE A 77 7.53 -1.77 -2.82
C PHE A 77 8.21 -0.44 -2.47
N VAL A 78 7.47 0.68 -2.52
CA VAL A 78 8.01 1.98 -2.13
C VAL A 78 8.40 1.96 -0.66
N ASN A 79 7.53 1.43 0.20
CA ASN A 79 7.78 1.33 1.63
C ASN A 79 8.99 0.44 1.92
N SER A 80 9.10 -0.74 1.30
CA SER A 80 10.28 -1.60 1.48
C SER A 80 11.56 -0.91 1.01
N SER A 81 11.54 -0.25 -0.14
CA SER A 81 12.71 0.43 -0.70
C SER A 81 13.18 1.62 0.13
N VAL A 82 12.25 2.39 0.71
CA VAL A 82 12.57 3.51 1.60
C VAL A 82 13.04 3.01 2.96
N VAL A 83 12.37 2.01 3.53
CA VAL A 83 12.74 1.42 4.84
C VAL A 83 14.11 0.76 4.78
N THR A 84 14.42 0.01 3.71
CA THR A 84 15.76 -0.60 3.54
C THR A 84 16.84 0.48 3.49
N ARG A 85 16.65 1.56 2.70
CA ARG A 85 17.65 2.66 2.67
C ARG A 85 17.77 3.38 4.00
N MET A 86 16.68 3.59 4.72
CA MET A 86 16.72 4.24 6.04
C MET A 86 17.48 3.37 7.05
N ALA A 87 17.23 2.06 7.06
CA ALA A 87 17.95 1.11 7.92
C ALA A 87 19.46 1.05 7.58
N GLU A 88 19.82 1.15 6.31
CA GLU A 88 21.22 1.22 5.86
C GLU A 88 21.90 2.54 6.25
N SER A 89 21.16 3.65 6.23
CA SER A 89 21.70 4.98 6.59
C SER A 89 21.85 5.22 8.09
N ASP A 90 21.04 4.55 8.92
CA ASP A 90 21.06 4.69 10.39
C ASP A 90 22.04 3.71 11.09
N GLY A 91 22.86 2.97 10.33
CA GLY A 91 23.82 2.03 10.90
C GLY A 91 23.16 0.86 11.64
N TRP A 92 21.93 0.50 11.27
CA TRP A 92 21.22 -0.62 11.87
C TRP A 92 21.84 -1.94 11.38
N THR A 93 22.47 -2.69 12.28
CA THR A 93 22.87 -4.08 12.02
C THR A 93 21.72 -5.01 12.43
N PRO A 94 21.25 -5.92 11.57
CA PRO A 94 20.28 -6.92 12.01
C PRO A 94 20.92 -7.74 13.13
N ALA A 95 20.26 -7.77 14.29
CA ALA A 95 20.70 -8.59 15.40
C ALA A 95 20.82 -10.04 14.88
N ALA A 96 22.04 -10.58 14.89
CA ALA A 96 22.29 -11.96 14.49
C ALA A 96 21.31 -12.85 15.26
N SER A 97 20.46 -13.58 14.54
CA SER A 97 19.54 -14.55 15.14
C SER A 97 20.36 -15.44 16.06
N ALA A 98 20.15 -15.28 17.37
CA ALA A 98 20.82 -16.05 18.39
C ALA A 98 20.50 -17.53 18.15
N LEU A 99 21.47 -18.27 17.62
CA LEU A 99 21.45 -19.72 17.77
C LEU A 99 21.41 -20.00 19.29
N PRO A 100 20.51 -20.89 19.75
CA PRO A 100 20.47 -21.22 21.16
C PRO A 100 21.82 -21.87 21.57
N PRO A 101 22.43 -21.47 22.70
CA PRO A 101 23.67 -22.06 23.15
C PRO A 101 23.45 -23.50 23.64
N SER A 102 24.21 -24.45 23.07
CA SER A 102 24.39 -25.79 23.63
C SER A 102 24.99 -25.70 25.05
N PRO A 103 24.52 -26.48 26.02
CA PRO A 103 25.05 -26.42 27.38
C PRO A 103 26.26 -27.35 27.51
N ALA A 104 27.47 -26.82 27.55
CA ALA A 104 28.59 -27.53 28.16
C ALA A 104 29.72 -26.58 28.59
N THR A 105 30.08 -26.72 29.87
CA THR A 105 31.37 -26.38 30.49
C THR A 105 31.54 -24.95 31.01
N GLN A 106 31.12 -24.74 32.27
CA GLN A 106 31.66 -23.72 33.16
C GLN A 106 32.99 -24.23 33.74
N GLU A 107 34.10 -23.58 33.39
CA GLU A 107 35.35 -23.60 34.17
C GLU A 107 35.53 -22.20 34.77
N HIS A 108 35.45 -22.12 36.11
CA HIS A 108 35.60 -20.88 36.87
C HIS A 108 36.95 -20.91 37.57
N ALA A 109 37.92 -20.14 37.06
CA ALA A 109 39.20 -19.89 37.70
C ALA A 109 39.11 -18.60 38.53
N THR A 110 39.48 -18.65 39.81
CA THR A 110 39.71 -17.48 40.66
C THR A 110 41.12 -17.57 41.24
N GLU A 111 41.89 -16.52 41.00
CA GLU A 111 43.33 -16.37 41.23
C GLU A 111 43.63 -15.56 42.51
N GLY A 112 44.78 -15.85 43.14
CA GLY A 112 45.49 -14.96 44.09
C GLY A 112 45.41 -15.37 45.57
N ALA A 113 46.44 -15.25 46.43
CA ALA A 113 47.88 -15.01 46.34
C ALA A 113 48.42 -15.27 47.77
N ALA A 114 49.57 -15.94 47.91
CA ALA A 114 50.26 -16.28 49.17
C ALA A 114 51.43 -15.29 49.42
N PRO A 115 52.20 -15.35 50.53
CA PRO A 115 52.13 -16.21 51.74
C PRO A 115 51.82 -15.47 53.06
#